data_AF-A0A257YH01-F1
#
_entry.id   AF-A0A257YH01-F1
#
_cell.length_a   1.000
_cell.length_b   1.000
_cell.length_c   1.000
_cell.angle_alpha   90.00
_cell.angle_beta   90.00
_cell.angle_gamma   90.00
#
_symmetry.space_group_name_H-M   'P 1'
#
loop_
_entity.id
_entity.type
_entity.pdbx_description
1 polymer ?
#
loop_
_entity_poly.entity_id
_entity_poly.type
_entity_poly.pdbx_seq_one_letter_code
_entity_poly.pdbx_strand_id
1 'polypeptide(L)'
;MGQTASWRLMVAAAIEGAKRDGYLMKRQPGRGLSNTYAMTKDGVTKVASVRTTRDRWVAFPPLNGGKNWKTLDDAEVVLVSAADDRENPQNVDVYLFPADEVRKRFDASYAARIQNGHMVPDDYGMWVMLDKGDDGVVSQVGHGLAAAYPAIARFSIDELEADLAPKSQAMAQEASVPAEEGGQGDGVPELNTVADVLAFAREKIAALTGMPTEAIKLDLKMGV
;
A
#
# COMPACT_ATOMS: atom_id res chain seq x y z
N MET A 1 -15.91 9.24 -3.26
CA MET A 1 -15.61 7.86 -2.81
C MET A 1 -15.08 7.84 -1.37
N GLY A 2 -15.39 6.81 -0.58
CA GLY A 2 -14.70 6.59 0.71
C GLY A 2 -13.22 6.24 0.52
N GLN A 3 -12.37 6.46 1.54
CA GLN A 3 -10.92 6.27 1.43
C GLN A 3 -10.52 4.86 0.98
N THR A 4 -11.23 3.83 1.44
CA THR A 4 -11.01 2.43 1.06
C THR A 4 -11.31 2.17 -0.42
N ALA A 5 -12.38 2.77 -0.96
CA ALA A 5 -12.72 2.64 -2.38
C ALA A 5 -11.67 3.34 -3.27
N SER A 6 -11.23 4.53 -2.88
CA SER A 6 -10.15 5.26 -3.56
C SER A 6 -8.84 4.47 -3.54
N TRP A 7 -8.47 3.85 -2.42
CA TRP A 7 -7.26 3.03 -2.34
C TRP A 7 -7.32 1.80 -3.26
N ARG A 8 -8.45 1.08 -3.27
CA ARG A 8 -8.65 -0.10 -4.14
C ARG A 8 -8.53 0.28 -5.62
N LEU A 9 -9.13 1.40 -5.99
CA LEU A 9 -9.07 1.93 -7.34
C LEU A 9 -7.62 2.20 -7.79
N MET A 10 -6.81 2.81 -6.92
CA MET A 10 -5.41 3.09 -7.19
C MET A 10 -4.56 1.81 -7.32
N VAL A 11 -4.84 0.78 -6.51
CA VAL A 11 -4.16 -0.53 -6.65
C VAL A 11 -4.56 -1.20 -7.96
N ALA A 12 -5.85 -1.14 -8.34
CA ALA A 12 -6.33 -1.66 -9.61
C ALA A 12 -5.67 -0.94 -10.79
N ALA A 13 -5.54 0.39 -10.73
CA ALA A 13 -4.82 1.18 -11.74
C ALA A 13 -3.37 0.72 -11.90
N ALA A 14 -2.64 0.49 -10.80
CA ALA A 14 -1.27 -0.02 -10.87
C ALA A 14 -1.20 -1.36 -11.60
N ILE A 15 -2.05 -2.31 -11.23
CA ILE A 15 -2.08 -3.66 -11.81
C ILE A 15 -2.47 -3.62 -13.28
N GLU A 16 -3.49 -2.84 -13.64
CA GLU A 16 -3.93 -2.67 -15.02
C GLU A 16 -2.84 -1.99 -15.86
N GLY A 17 -2.16 -0.99 -15.31
CA GLY A 17 -1.02 -0.34 -15.97
C GLY A 17 0.11 -1.32 -16.28
N ALA A 18 0.47 -2.17 -15.32
CA ALA A 18 1.44 -3.24 -15.55
C ALA A 18 0.95 -4.26 -16.61
N LYS A 19 -0.34 -4.62 -16.60
CA LYS A 19 -0.92 -5.51 -17.62
C LYS A 19 -0.89 -4.91 -19.02
N ARG A 20 -1.19 -3.61 -19.16
CA ARG A 20 -1.09 -2.88 -20.44
C ARG A 20 0.34 -2.82 -20.96
N ASP A 21 1.33 -2.77 -20.06
CA ASP A 21 2.75 -2.89 -20.41
C ASP A 21 3.20 -4.35 -20.66
N GLY A 22 2.28 -5.32 -20.65
CA GLY A 22 2.55 -6.72 -21.00
C GLY A 22 2.98 -7.61 -19.83
N TYR A 23 2.80 -7.17 -18.59
CA TYR A 23 3.07 -7.99 -17.40
C TYR A 23 1.86 -8.82 -16.98
N LEU A 24 2.11 -10.07 -16.60
CA LEU A 24 1.17 -10.87 -15.81
C LEU A 24 1.40 -10.56 -14.33
N MET A 25 0.31 -10.30 -13.61
CA MET A 25 0.34 -9.93 -12.19
C MET A 25 -0.39 -10.98 -11.35
N LYS A 26 0.29 -11.58 -10.38
CA LYS A 26 -0.29 -12.50 -9.40
C LYS A 26 0.02 -12.04 -7.99
N ARG A 27 -1.00 -11.83 -7.17
CA ARG A 27 -0.81 -11.43 -5.76
C ARG A 27 -0.09 -12.52 -4.98
N GLN A 28 0.88 -12.15 -4.15
CA GLN A 28 1.54 -13.10 -3.24
C GLN A 28 0.77 -13.17 -1.91
N PRO A 29 0.27 -14.35 -1.49
CA PRO A 29 -0.43 -14.50 -0.21
C PRO A 29 0.53 -14.40 0.99
N GLY A 30 -0.01 -14.15 2.19
CA GLY A 30 0.71 -14.33 3.46
C GLY A 30 1.51 -13.14 4.00
N ARG A 31 1.50 -11.96 3.35
CA ARG A 31 2.23 -10.75 3.83
C ARG A 31 1.36 -9.60 4.36
N GLY A 32 0.15 -9.89 4.84
CA GLY A 32 -0.75 -8.90 5.46
C GLY A 32 -1.23 -7.81 4.48
N LEU A 33 -1.27 -6.54 4.94
CA LEU A 33 -1.61 -5.36 4.10
C LEU A 33 -0.54 -5.03 3.04
N SER A 34 0.54 -5.80 2.95
CA SER A 34 1.60 -5.61 1.96
C SER A 34 1.07 -6.00 0.58
N ASN A 35 1.01 -5.04 -0.34
CA ASN A 35 0.61 -5.26 -1.72
C ASN A 35 1.80 -5.77 -2.55
N THR A 36 2.26 -6.99 -2.27
CA THR A 36 3.33 -7.65 -3.03
C THR A 36 2.76 -8.58 -4.11
N TYR A 37 3.32 -8.49 -5.32
CA TYR A 37 2.87 -9.24 -6.49
C TYR A 37 4.05 -9.92 -7.17
N ALA A 38 3.84 -11.14 -7.67
CA ALA A 38 4.70 -11.70 -8.71
C ALA A 38 4.32 -11.03 -10.03
N MET A 39 5.32 -10.46 -10.71
CA MET A 39 5.17 -9.74 -11.96
C MET A 39 6.01 -10.44 -13.04
N THR A 40 5.35 -11.04 -14.03
CA THR A 40 5.99 -11.90 -15.04
C THR A 40 5.87 -11.29 -16.44
N LYS A 41 6.99 -11.16 -17.15
CA LYS A 41 7.04 -10.74 -18.56
C LYS A 41 8.17 -11.51 -19.24
N ASP A 42 7.91 -12.03 -20.44
CA ASP A 42 8.87 -12.79 -21.24
C ASP A 42 9.52 -13.97 -20.47
N GLY A 43 8.74 -14.65 -19.63
CA GLY A 43 9.20 -15.77 -18.80
C GLY A 43 10.01 -15.39 -17.55
N VAL A 44 10.33 -14.11 -17.37
CA VAL A 44 11.04 -13.61 -16.17
C VAL A 44 10.02 -13.15 -15.15
N THR A 45 10.09 -13.69 -13.93
CA THR A 45 9.22 -13.29 -12.81
C THR A 45 10.01 -12.48 -11.81
N LYS A 46 9.48 -11.31 -11.43
CA LYS A 46 10.04 -10.43 -10.40
C LYS A 46 9.04 -10.22 -9.26
N VAL A 47 9.54 -9.94 -8.06
CA VAL A 47 8.70 -9.48 -6.95
C VAL A 47 8.49 -7.97 -7.05
N ALA A 48 7.23 -7.55 -7.14
CA ALA A 48 6.80 -6.16 -7.20
C ALA A 48 6.17 -5.72 -5.88
N SER A 49 6.59 -4.58 -5.33
CA SER A 49 5.91 -3.89 -4.24
C SER A 49 5.03 -2.78 -4.80
N VAL A 50 3.72 -2.82 -4.55
CA VAL A 50 2.77 -1.83 -5.07
C VAL A 50 2.53 -0.73 -4.03
N ARG A 51 2.73 0.52 -4.45
CA ARG A 51 2.42 1.73 -3.67
C ARG A 51 1.38 2.57 -4.37
N THR A 52 0.57 3.26 -3.57
CA THR A 52 -0.41 4.21 -4.05
C THR A 52 -0.19 5.54 -3.35
N THR A 53 -0.37 6.65 -4.06
CA THR A 53 -0.21 7.99 -3.49
C THR A 53 -1.16 8.98 -4.13
N ARG A 54 -1.69 9.91 -3.32
CA ARG A 54 -2.51 11.04 -3.80
C ARG A 54 -1.75 12.35 -3.80
N ASP A 55 -0.65 12.43 -3.06
CA ASP A 55 0.16 13.63 -2.89
C ASP A 55 1.55 13.49 -3.53
N ARG A 56 1.76 12.39 -4.26
CA ARG A 56 3.00 12.06 -4.98
C ARG A 56 4.18 11.81 -4.03
N TRP A 57 3.91 11.42 -2.78
CA TRP A 57 4.87 10.84 -1.85
C TRP A 57 4.63 9.35 -1.64
N VAL A 58 5.69 8.56 -1.72
CA VAL A 58 5.64 7.12 -1.43
C VAL A 58 6.39 6.80 -0.15
N ALA A 59 5.90 5.80 0.59
CA ALA A 59 6.48 5.43 1.87
C ALA A 59 6.92 3.98 1.95
N PHE A 60 8.07 3.78 2.59
CA PHE A 60 8.55 2.51 3.11
C PHE A 60 8.99 2.71 4.56
N PRO A 61 8.52 1.89 5.50
CA PRO A 61 9.00 1.94 6.87
C PRO A 61 10.46 1.48 6.97
N PRO A 62 11.34 2.22 7.68
CA PRO A 62 12.66 1.74 8.00
C PRO A 62 12.57 0.61 9.02
N LEU A 63 13.58 -0.24 9.00
CA LEU A 63 13.79 -1.34 9.93
C LEU A 63 15.26 -1.33 10.36
N ASN A 64 15.51 -1.71 11.61
CA ASN A 64 16.83 -1.83 12.20
C ASN A 64 17.64 -0.52 12.08
N GLY A 65 16.98 0.62 12.33
CA GLY A 65 17.61 1.95 12.23
C GLY A 65 17.96 2.32 10.78
N GLY A 66 17.02 2.10 9.86
CA GLY A 66 17.19 2.45 8.44
C GLY A 66 18.20 1.61 7.66
N LYS A 67 18.61 0.46 8.19
CA LYS A 67 19.46 -0.50 7.44
C LYS A 67 18.66 -1.32 6.43
N ASN A 68 17.38 -1.51 6.72
CA ASN A 68 16.44 -2.31 5.95
C ASN A 68 15.14 -1.52 5.73
N TRP A 69 14.38 -1.89 4.70
CA TRP A 69 13.12 -1.23 4.33
C TRP A 69 11.98 -2.26 4.20
N LYS A 70 10.97 -2.14 5.04
CA LYS A 70 9.85 -3.08 5.11
C LYS A 70 9.16 -3.20 3.75
N THR A 71 9.12 -4.39 3.16
CA THR A 71 8.57 -4.74 1.81
C THR A 71 9.31 -4.17 0.60
N LEU A 72 10.25 -3.23 0.76
CA LEU A 72 11.14 -2.83 -0.34
C LEU A 72 12.28 -3.82 -0.47
N ASP A 73 12.76 -4.35 0.66
CA ASP A 73 13.93 -5.22 0.64
C ASP A 73 13.72 -6.56 -0.07
N ASP A 74 12.49 -7.05 -0.04
CA ASP A 74 12.08 -8.27 -0.73
C ASP A 74 11.61 -8.00 -2.18
N ALA A 75 11.57 -6.74 -2.61
CA ALA A 75 11.10 -6.36 -3.93
C ALA A 75 12.26 -6.15 -4.89
N GLU A 76 12.05 -6.53 -6.15
CA GLU A 76 12.95 -6.26 -7.26
C GLU A 76 12.50 -5.03 -8.06
N VAL A 77 11.19 -4.74 -8.01
CA VAL A 77 10.59 -3.56 -8.63
C VAL A 77 9.54 -2.94 -7.72
N VAL A 78 9.31 -1.64 -7.88
CA VAL A 78 8.27 -0.89 -7.19
C VAL A 78 7.31 -0.32 -8.22
N LEU A 79 6.04 -0.70 -8.11
CA LEU A 79 4.97 -0.22 -8.97
C LEU A 79 4.17 0.83 -8.21
N VAL A 80 4.08 2.04 -8.75
CA VAL A 80 3.44 3.17 -8.04
C VAL A 80 2.31 3.72 -8.87
N SER A 81 1.10 3.78 -8.32
CA SER A 81 0.04 4.62 -8.87
C SER A 81 -0.02 5.93 -8.11
N ALA A 82 0.03 7.05 -8.84
CA ALA A 82 0.03 8.39 -8.29
C ALA A 82 -1.05 9.24 -8.95
N ALA A 83 -1.83 9.95 -8.14
CA ALA A 83 -2.67 11.01 -8.67
C ALA A 83 -1.79 12.08 -9.34
N ASP A 84 -2.28 12.68 -10.41
CA ASP A 84 -1.58 13.76 -11.11
C ASP A 84 -1.56 15.06 -10.29
N ASP A 85 -2.66 15.37 -9.61
CA ASP A 85 -2.79 16.52 -8.72
C ASP A 85 -3.41 16.13 -7.37
N ARG A 86 -2.96 16.76 -6.28
CA ARG A 86 -3.42 16.46 -4.92
C ARG A 86 -4.78 17.07 -4.62
N GLU A 87 -5.03 18.29 -5.08
CA GLU A 87 -6.22 19.07 -4.74
C GLU A 87 -7.37 18.78 -5.72
N ASN A 88 -7.02 18.62 -7.00
CA ASN A 88 -7.96 18.32 -8.06
C ASN A 88 -7.45 17.15 -8.91
N PRO A 89 -7.44 15.92 -8.38
CA PRO A 89 -6.96 14.76 -9.12
C PRO A 89 -7.87 14.54 -10.33
N GLN A 90 -7.28 14.36 -11.51
CA GLN A 90 -8.00 14.09 -12.77
C GLN A 90 -7.52 12.78 -13.39
N ASN A 91 -6.26 12.42 -13.15
CA ASN A 91 -5.63 11.25 -13.71
C ASN A 91 -4.83 10.50 -12.65
N VAL A 92 -4.58 9.23 -12.95
CA VAL A 92 -3.65 8.38 -12.21
C VAL A 92 -2.56 7.92 -13.17
N ASP A 93 -1.34 8.33 -12.88
CA ASP A 93 -0.15 7.84 -13.56
C ASP A 93 0.37 6.59 -12.86
N VAL A 94 0.81 5.61 -13.63
CA VAL A 94 1.43 4.38 -13.13
C VAL A 94 2.90 4.37 -13.51
N TYR A 95 3.76 4.23 -12.52
CA TYR A 95 5.20 4.20 -12.67
C TYR A 95 5.76 2.83 -12.28
N LEU A 96 6.82 2.42 -12.95
CA LEU A 96 7.56 1.21 -12.63
C LEU A 96 9.03 1.56 -12.38
N PHE A 97 9.48 1.35 -11.15
CA PHE A 97 10.83 1.69 -10.72
C PHE A 97 11.63 0.44 -10.36
N PRO A 98 12.93 0.37 -10.69
CA PRO A 98 13.86 -0.60 -10.10
C PRO A 98 13.93 -0.41 -8.57
N ALA A 99 13.85 -1.50 -7.79
CA ALA A 99 13.80 -1.40 -6.33
C ALA A 99 15.13 -0.92 -5.70
N ASP A 100 16.26 -1.19 -6.34
CA ASP A 100 17.58 -0.70 -5.96
C ASP A 100 17.68 0.84 -6.05
N GLU A 101 17.13 1.43 -7.11
CA GLU A 101 17.08 2.89 -7.26
C GLU A 101 16.11 3.55 -6.26
N VAL A 102 14.99 2.89 -5.95
CA VAL A 102 14.11 3.34 -4.86
C VAL A 102 14.85 3.26 -3.52
N ARG A 103 15.53 2.14 -3.23
CA ARG A 103 16.30 1.96 -1.99
C ARG A 103 17.36 3.05 -1.82
N LYS A 104 18.16 3.31 -2.86
CA LYS A 104 19.19 4.35 -2.84
C LYS A 104 18.63 5.72 -2.43
N ARG A 105 17.44 6.07 -2.90
CA ARG A 105 16.79 7.34 -2.56
C ARG A 105 16.29 7.37 -1.12
N PHE A 106 15.72 6.26 -0.66
CA PHE A 106 15.33 6.09 0.74
C PHE A 106 16.55 6.16 1.66
N ASP A 107 17.65 5.48 1.34
CA ASP A 107 18.91 5.52 2.09
C ASP A 107 19.46 6.96 2.18
N ALA A 108 19.48 7.70 1.06
CA ALA A 108 19.91 9.10 1.04
C ALA A 108 18.99 9.98 1.91
N SER A 109 17.68 9.77 1.82
CA SER A 109 16.68 10.50 2.58
C SER A 109 16.77 10.22 4.09
N TYR A 110 17.04 8.96 4.47
CA TYR A 110 17.27 8.56 5.85
C TYR A 110 18.54 9.20 6.40
N ALA A 111 19.66 9.05 5.68
CA ALA A 111 20.95 9.61 6.06
C ALA A 111 20.88 11.14 6.28
N ALA A 112 20.22 11.86 5.38
CA ALA A 112 20.04 13.31 5.51
C ALA A 112 19.25 13.69 6.76
N ARG A 113 18.17 12.97 7.08
CA ARG A 113 17.38 13.22 8.30
C ARG A 113 18.21 12.98 9.57
N ILE A 114 18.96 11.88 9.62
CA ILE A 114 19.80 11.55 10.77
C ILE A 114 20.93 12.57 10.95
N GLN A 115 21.59 12.99 9.87
CA GLN A 115 22.63 14.02 9.91
C GLN A 115 22.13 15.37 10.42
N ASN A 116 20.84 15.67 10.22
CA ASN A 116 20.20 16.89 10.69
C ASN A 116 19.49 16.72 12.05
N GLY A 117 19.78 15.64 12.78
CA GLY A 117 19.26 15.42 14.14
C GLY A 117 17.79 15.02 14.21
N HIS A 118 17.17 14.62 13.10
CA HIS A 118 15.80 14.11 13.11
C HIS A 118 15.77 12.68 13.65
N MET A 119 14.69 12.33 14.35
CA MET A 119 14.40 10.95 14.73
C MET A 119 13.52 10.31 13.64
N VAL A 120 13.95 9.16 13.12
CA VAL A 120 13.16 8.36 12.17
C VAL A 120 12.88 7.00 12.81
N PRO A 121 11.68 6.79 13.38
CA PRO A 121 11.34 5.55 14.06
C PRO A 121 11.17 4.39 13.08
N ASP A 122 11.64 3.22 13.46
CA ASP A 122 11.37 1.97 12.74
C ASP A 122 9.86 1.67 12.73
N ASP A 123 9.41 0.90 11.74
CA ASP A 123 8.01 0.52 11.52
C ASP A 123 7.02 1.69 11.26
N TYR A 124 7.51 2.93 11.20
CA TYR A 124 6.75 4.08 10.76
C TYR A 124 7.13 4.47 9.34
N GLY A 125 6.16 4.91 8.53
CA GLY A 125 6.45 5.35 7.16
C GLY A 125 7.55 6.41 7.12
N MET A 126 8.48 6.28 6.18
CA MET A 126 9.32 7.39 5.76
C MET A 126 8.95 7.71 4.32
N TRP A 127 8.76 8.98 3.99
CA TRP A 127 8.26 9.39 2.68
C TRP A 127 9.38 9.96 1.80
N VAL A 128 9.33 9.59 0.52
CA VAL A 128 10.16 10.16 -0.56
C VAL A 128 9.24 10.63 -1.68
N MET A 129 9.50 11.83 -2.17
CA MET A 129 8.71 12.47 -3.23
C MET A 129 9.03 11.85 -4.59
N LEU A 130 7.99 11.62 -5.40
CA LEU A 130 8.15 11.15 -6.78
C LEU A 130 8.67 12.25 -7.70
N ASP A 131 8.16 13.46 -7.56
CA ASP A 131 8.54 14.61 -8.38
C ASP A 131 9.85 15.23 -7.93
N LYS A 132 10.35 16.16 -8.74
CA LYS A 132 11.50 16.97 -8.39
C LYS A 132 11.15 17.91 -7.23
N GLY A 133 11.90 17.78 -6.15
CA GLY A 133 11.85 18.64 -4.98
C GLY A 133 13.01 19.65 -4.94
N ASP A 134 13.18 20.22 -3.75
CA ASP A 134 14.22 21.16 -3.38
C ASP A 134 15.35 20.44 -2.63
N ASP A 135 16.57 20.50 -3.19
CA ASP A 135 17.76 19.90 -2.60
C ASP A 135 18.17 20.55 -1.26
N GLY A 136 17.70 21.76 -0.96
CA GLY A 136 17.91 22.44 0.31
C GLY A 136 16.98 21.97 1.44
N VAL A 137 15.93 21.20 1.13
CA VAL A 137 14.95 20.73 2.12
C VAL A 137 15.27 19.28 2.50
N VAL A 138 15.71 19.08 3.75
CA VAL A 138 16.13 17.76 4.27
C VAL A 138 15.09 16.67 4.05
N SER A 139 13.80 16.97 4.21
CA SER A 139 12.71 16.00 4.02
C SER A 139 12.46 15.62 2.55
N GLN A 140 13.05 16.35 1.59
CA GLN A 140 12.91 16.11 0.16
C GLN A 140 14.12 15.40 -0.44
N VAL A 141 15.22 15.21 0.30
CA VAL A 141 16.38 14.45 -0.20
C VAL A 141 15.94 13.07 -0.73
N GLY A 142 16.41 12.71 -1.92
CA GLY A 142 15.99 11.49 -2.63
C GLY A 142 14.82 11.66 -3.61
N HIS A 143 14.28 12.89 -3.75
CA HIS A 143 13.21 13.25 -4.68
C HIS A 143 13.53 12.99 -6.16
N GLY A 144 12.51 12.98 -7.02
CA GLY A 144 12.67 12.97 -8.47
C GLY A 144 12.74 11.58 -9.11
N LEU A 145 12.03 10.59 -8.55
CA LEU A 145 11.87 9.27 -9.17
C LEU A 145 11.18 9.37 -10.53
N ALA A 146 10.06 10.10 -10.60
CA ALA A 146 9.25 10.24 -11.79
C ALA A 146 9.94 11.05 -12.90
N ALA A 147 10.97 11.85 -12.58
CA ALA A 147 11.76 12.55 -13.57
C ALA A 147 12.72 11.62 -14.34
N ALA A 148 13.17 10.53 -13.70
CA ALA A 148 14.10 9.57 -14.31
C ALA A 148 13.38 8.39 -14.98
N TYR A 149 12.17 8.06 -14.54
CA TYR A 149 11.38 6.95 -15.07
C TYR A 149 9.97 7.47 -15.44
N PRO A 150 9.64 7.57 -16.74
CA PRO A 150 8.33 8.03 -17.17
C PRO A 150 7.23 7.02 -16.76
N ALA A 151 5.99 7.50 -16.70
CA ALA A 151 4.84 6.65 -16.44
C ALA A 151 4.68 5.61 -17.57
N ILE A 152 4.40 4.36 -17.20
CA ILE A 152 4.11 3.26 -18.11
C ILE A 152 2.63 3.24 -18.54
N ALA A 153 1.76 3.89 -17.77
CA ALA A 153 0.36 4.05 -18.10
C ALA A 153 -0.21 5.32 -17.44
N ARG A 154 -1.28 5.85 -18.03
CA ARG A 154 -2.09 6.94 -17.48
C ARG A 154 -3.56 6.59 -17.67
N PHE A 155 -4.35 6.79 -16.63
CA PHE A 155 -5.79 6.55 -16.61
C PHE A 155 -6.50 7.83 -16.17
N SER A 156 -7.62 8.18 -16.79
CA SER A 156 -8.50 9.20 -16.21
C SER A 156 -9.25 8.61 -15.02
N ILE A 157 -9.65 9.43 -14.05
CA ILE A 157 -10.47 8.93 -12.93
C ILE A 157 -11.78 8.32 -13.44
N ASP A 158 -12.41 8.92 -14.45
CA ASP A 158 -13.63 8.41 -15.06
C ASP A 158 -13.44 7.00 -15.65
N GLU A 159 -12.32 6.76 -16.34
CA GLU A 159 -11.95 5.44 -16.86
C GLU A 159 -11.80 4.43 -15.73
N LEU A 160 -11.12 4.81 -14.65
CA LEU A 160 -10.95 3.95 -13.49
C LEU A 160 -12.30 3.61 -12.83
N GLU A 161 -13.18 4.60 -12.65
CA GLU A 161 -14.47 4.39 -12.00
C GLU A 161 -15.42 3.55 -12.86
N ALA A 162 -15.42 3.72 -14.18
CA ALA A 162 -16.27 2.95 -15.08
C ALA A 162 -15.77 1.51 -15.26
N ASP A 163 -14.48 1.32 -15.53
CA ASP A 163 -13.95 0.03 -16.00
C ASP A 163 -13.26 -0.80 -14.91
N LEU A 164 -12.71 -0.13 -13.89
CA LEU A 164 -11.87 -0.75 -12.86
C LEU A 164 -12.56 -0.82 -11.50
N ALA A 165 -13.62 -0.04 -11.24
CA ALA A 165 -14.41 -0.22 -10.02
C ALA A 165 -15.00 -1.64 -9.90
N PRO A 166 -15.58 -2.27 -10.94
CA PRO A 166 -16.07 -3.65 -10.85
C PRO A 166 -14.94 -4.66 -10.63
N LYS A 167 -13.81 -4.48 -11.32
CA LYS A 167 -12.60 -5.33 -11.18
C LYS A 167 -11.98 -5.21 -9.78
N SER A 168 -11.99 -4.01 -9.19
CA SER A 168 -11.48 -3.77 -7.84
C SER A 168 -12.33 -4.44 -6.76
N GLN A 169 -13.63 -4.59 -6.99
CA GLN A 169 -14.54 -5.34 -6.12
C GLN A 169 -14.34 -6.85 -6.23
N ALA A 170 -14.14 -7.38 -7.43
CA ALA A 170 -13.79 -8.79 -7.65
C ALA A 170 -12.43 -9.15 -7.02
N MET A 171 -11.43 -8.26 -7.13
CA MET A 171 -10.14 -8.42 -6.44
C MET A 171 -10.27 -8.40 -4.91
N ALA A 172 -11.23 -7.66 -4.36
CA ALA A 172 -11.51 -7.67 -2.93
C ALA A 172 -12.13 -9.02 -2.49
N GLN A 173 -12.97 -9.61 -3.34
CA GLN A 173 -13.53 -10.95 -3.13
C GLN A 173 -12.46 -12.04 -3.24
N GLU A 174 -11.57 -11.97 -4.23
CA GLU A 174 -10.40 -12.86 -4.37
C GLU A 174 -9.42 -12.72 -3.19
N ALA A 175 -9.29 -11.53 -2.62
CA ALA A 175 -8.48 -11.28 -1.43
C ALA A 175 -9.13 -11.77 -0.12
N SER A 176 -10.44 -12.05 -0.13
CA SER A 176 -11.18 -12.63 0.98
C SER A 176 -11.39 -14.14 0.87
N VAL A 177 -10.94 -14.79 -0.22
CA VAL A 177 -10.96 -16.26 -0.29
C VAL A 177 -9.86 -16.78 0.65
N PRO A 178 -10.18 -17.58 1.67
CA PRO A 178 -9.16 -18.25 2.44
C PRO A 178 -8.35 -19.13 1.50
N ALA A 179 -7.02 -19.12 1.64
CA ALA A 179 -6.19 -20.13 1.03
C ALA A 179 -6.72 -21.50 1.50
N GLU A 180 -7.23 -22.32 0.58
CA GLU A 180 -7.47 -23.72 0.86
C GLU A 180 -6.11 -24.38 1.08
N GLU A 181 -5.77 -24.60 2.36
CA GLU A 181 -5.07 -25.80 2.80
C GLU A 181 -5.23 -25.97 4.32
N GLY A 182 -6.03 -26.99 4.69
CA GLY A 182 -5.84 -27.82 5.88
C GLY A 182 -5.93 -27.19 7.26
N GLY A 183 -7.13 -27.14 7.82
CA GLY A 183 -7.29 -27.04 9.28
C GLY A 183 -8.63 -26.46 9.70
N GLN A 184 -9.50 -27.30 10.29
CA GLN A 184 -10.69 -26.85 11.00
C GLN A 184 -10.30 -25.85 12.10
N GLY A 185 -10.83 -24.63 12.03
CA GLY A 185 -10.70 -23.61 13.06
C GLY A 185 -11.60 -22.42 12.74
N ASP A 186 -12.58 -22.19 13.61
CA ASP A 186 -13.71 -21.24 13.51
C ASP A 186 -13.50 -19.97 12.66
N GLY A 187 -14.44 -19.77 11.73
CA GLY A 187 -14.50 -18.62 10.85
C GLY A 187 -14.59 -17.31 11.61
N VAL A 188 -13.75 -16.34 11.22
CA VAL A 188 -13.90 -14.96 11.65
C VAL A 188 -15.19 -14.42 11.01
N PRO A 189 -16.18 -13.95 11.79
CA PRO A 189 -17.43 -13.46 11.24
C PRO A 189 -17.20 -12.21 10.37
N GLU A 190 -17.92 -12.11 9.25
CA GLU A 190 -17.94 -10.90 8.42
C GLU A 190 -18.59 -9.75 9.20
N LEU A 191 -17.80 -8.72 9.53
CA LEU A 191 -18.26 -7.57 10.30
C LEU A 191 -18.68 -6.44 9.34
N ASN A 192 -19.99 -6.30 9.12
CA ASN A 192 -20.53 -5.36 8.13
C ASN A 192 -21.11 -4.09 8.78
N THR A 193 -21.34 -4.11 10.09
CA THR A 193 -21.92 -3.02 10.85
C THR A 193 -21.12 -2.71 12.12
N VAL A 194 -21.34 -1.51 12.68
CA VAL A 194 -20.74 -1.13 13.98
C VAL A 194 -21.20 -2.08 15.09
N ALA A 195 -22.43 -2.61 15.01
CA ALA A 195 -22.93 -3.60 15.95
C ALA A 195 -22.13 -4.92 15.86
N ASP A 196 -21.79 -5.36 14.65
CA ASP A 196 -20.97 -6.56 14.44
C ASP A 196 -19.56 -6.37 15.02
N VAL A 197 -18.96 -5.19 14.79
CA VAL A 197 -17.64 -4.84 15.34
C VAL A 197 -17.67 -4.86 16.87
N LEU A 198 -18.72 -4.29 17.49
CA LEU A 198 -18.85 -4.28 18.95
C LEU A 198 -19.13 -5.68 19.51
N ALA A 199 -19.93 -6.51 18.84
CA ALA A 199 -20.22 -7.87 19.24
C ALA A 199 -18.94 -8.74 19.19
N PHE A 200 -18.22 -8.69 18.06
CA PHE A 200 -16.94 -9.39 17.90
C PHE A 200 -15.89 -8.94 18.92
N ALA A 201 -15.78 -7.64 19.16
CA ALA A 201 -14.86 -7.11 20.16
C ALA A 201 -15.21 -7.61 21.58
N ARG A 202 -16.50 -7.66 21.94
CA ARG A 202 -16.93 -8.22 23.24
C ARG A 202 -16.57 -9.69 23.37
N GLU A 203 -16.78 -10.50 22.35
CA GLU A 203 -16.43 -11.93 22.36
C GLU A 203 -14.93 -12.15 22.54
N LYS A 204 -14.09 -11.39 21.83
CA LYS A 204 -12.63 -11.50 21.98
C LYS A 204 -12.15 -11.03 23.35
N ILE A 205 -12.72 -9.97 23.90
CA ILE A 205 -12.37 -9.50 25.25
C ILE A 205 -12.87 -10.49 26.31
N ALA A 206 -14.05 -11.09 26.15
CA ALA A 206 -14.55 -12.15 27.04
C ALA A 206 -13.61 -13.35 27.07
N ALA A 207 -13.16 -13.82 25.90
CA ALA A 207 -12.21 -14.92 25.80
C ALA A 207 -10.85 -14.59 26.45
N LEU A 208 -10.40 -13.34 26.33
CA LEU A 208 -9.12 -12.88 26.91
C LEU A 208 -9.19 -12.70 28.43
N THR A 209 -10.32 -12.23 28.94
CA THR A 209 -10.47 -11.81 30.35
C THR A 209 -11.20 -12.83 31.22
N GLY A 210 -11.85 -13.82 30.62
CA GLY A 210 -12.72 -14.78 31.30
C GLY A 210 -14.03 -14.17 31.83
N MET A 211 -14.34 -12.92 31.49
CA MET A 211 -15.57 -12.26 31.90
C MET A 211 -16.72 -12.59 30.92
N PRO A 212 -17.98 -12.70 31.41
CA PRO A 212 -19.14 -12.91 30.54
C PRO A 212 -19.36 -11.69 29.62
N THR A 213 -19.77 -11.95 28.38
CA THR A 213 -19.93 -10.93 27.34
C THR A 213 -20.91 -9.82 27.72
N GLU A 214 -21.94 -10.12 28.53
CA GLU A 214 -22.91 -9.12 28.98
C GLU A 214 -22.35 -8.14 30.02
N ALA A 215 -21.26 -8.50 30.70
CA ALA A 215 -20.58 -7.64 31.67
C ALA A 215 -19.61 -6.64 31.01
N ILE A 216 -19.33 -6.80 29.70
CA ILE A 216 -18.35 -5.99 28.97
C ILE A 216 -19.06 -4.83 28.26
N LYS A 217 -18.87 -3.61 28.77
CA LYS A 217 -19.34 -2.37 28.13
C LYS A 217 -18.21 -1.75 27.31
N LEU A 218 -18.51 -1.43 26.05
CA LEU A 218 -17.58 -0.84 25.10
C LEU A 218 -18.15 0.49 24.60
N ASP A 219 -17.39 1.57 24.75
CA ASP A 219 -17.70 2.88 24.19
C ASP A 219 -16.79 3.16 23.01
N LEU A 220 -17.38 3.37 21.83
CA LEU A 220 -16.64 3.73 20.63
C LEU A 220 -16.57 5.26 20.51
N LYS A 221 -15.37 5.83 20.62
CA LYS A 221 -15.14 7.25 20.34
C LYS A 221 -14.55 7.40 18.94
N MET A 222 -15.25 8.10 18.07
CA MET A 222 -14.75 8.49 16.76
C MET A 222 -14.26 9.93 16.85
N GLY A 223 -12.96 10.14 16.63
CA GLY A 223 -12.38 11.49 16.55
C GLY A 223 -12.72 12.12 15.20
N VAL A 224 -13.08 13.41 15.23
CA VAL A 224 -13.18 14.27 14.04
C VAL A 224 -11.80 14.83 13.71
#